data_AF-A0A550GNA7-F1
#
_entry.id   AF-A0A550GNA7-F1
#
_cell.length_a   1.000
_cell.length_b   1.000
_cell.length_c   1.000
_cell.angle_alpha   90.00
_cell.angle_beta   90.00
_cell.angle_gamma   90.00
#
_symmetry.space_group_name_H-M   'P 1'
#
loop_
_entity.id
_entity.type
_entity.pdbx_description
1 polymer ?
#
loop_
_entity_poly.entity_id
_entity_poly.type
_entity_poly.pdbx_seq_one_letter_code
_entity_poly.pdbx_strand_id
1 'polypeptide(L)' 'DIQHEFSEIIRSTMHVHLNKKDCLQAIAINGNVKSITKLIKKLIINKGVKQAKLSIIKS' A
#
# COMPACT_ATOMS: atom_id res chain seq x y z
N ASP A 1 12.26 4.37 2.65
CA ASP A 1 10.89 3.93 2.99
C ASP A 1 10.14 3.68 1.68
N ILE A 2 9.55 2.49 1.51
CA ILE A 2 8.89 2.07 0.26
C ILE A 2 7.82 3.09 -0.15
N GLN A 3 6.98 3.58 0.76
CA GLN A 3 5.89 4.50 0.38
C GLN A 3 6.43 5.84 -0.12
N HIS A 4 7.53 6.32 0.46
CA HIS A 4 8.18 7.55 0.00
C HIS A 4 8.71 7.43 -1.45
N GLU A 5 9.22 6.25 -1.85
CA GLU A 5 9.64 5.99 -3.24
C GLU A 5 8.49 6.03 -4.26
N PHE A 6 7.24 5.88 -3.81
CA PHE A 6 6.04 5.90 -4.64
C PHE A 6 5.11 7.09 -4.30
N SER A 7 5.65 8.14 -3.69
CA SER A 7 4.91 9.35 -3.31
C SER A 7 4.14 9.99 -4.48
N GLU A 8 4.65 9.87 -5.70
CA GLU A 8 3.97 10.40 -6.90
C GLU A 8 2.62 9.72 -7.21
N ILE A 9 2.44 8.46 -6.81
CA ILE A 9 1.21 7.70 -7.08
C ILE A 9 0.35 7.47 -5.84
N ILE A 10 0.88 7.71 -4.64
CA ILE A 10 0.15 7.59 -3.38
C ILE A 10 -0.56 8.92 -3.09
N ARG A 11 -1.88 8.88 -2.95
CA ARG A 11 -2.69 10.07 -2.63
C ARG A 11 -2.87 10.26 -1.14
N SER A 12 -3.00 9.16 -0.40
CA SER A 12 -3.10 9.18 1.04
C SER A 12 -2.83 7.80 1.62
N THR A 13 -2.34 7.78 2.85
CA THR A 13 -2.18 6.56 3.64
C THR A 13 -2.95 6.74 4.95
N MET A 14 -3.80 5.76 5.27
CA MET A 14 -4.41 5.59 6.58
C MET A 14 -3.72 4.43 7.30
N HIS A 15 -3.39 4.61 8.57
CA HIS A 15 -2.79 3.60 9.43
C HIS A 15 -3.60 3.53 10.73
N VAL A 16 -4.11 2.33 11.04
CA VAL A 16 -4.87 2.06 12.26
C VAL A 16 -4.14 0.99 13.08
N HIS A 17 -3.90 1.26 14.35
CA HIS A 17 -3.39 0.25 15.29
C HIS A 17 -4.56 -0.63 15.75
N LEU A 18 -4.55 -1.91 15.38
CA LEU A 18 -5.58 -2.88 15.80
C LEU A 18 -5.29 -3.41 17.20
N ASN A 19 -4.01 -3.62 17.51
CA ASN A 19 -3.52 -4.01 18.82
C ASN A 19 -2.02 -3.66 18.94
N LYS A 20 -1.35 -4.11 20.01
CA LYS A 20 0.08 -3.82 20.27
C LYS A 20 1.05 -4.37 19.21
N LYS A 21 0.63 -5.34 18.40
CA LYS A 21 1.47 -6.05 17.41
C LYS A 21 0.96 -5.94 15.98
N ASP A 22 -0.26 -5.45 15.78
CA ASP A 22 -0.95 -5.46 14.49
C ASP A 22 -1.46 -4.08 14.10
N CYS A 23 -1.27 -3.78 12.83
CA CYS A 23 -1.75 -2.57 12.19
C CYS A 23 -2.52 -2.91 10.92
N LEU A 24 -3.57 -2.15 10.66
CA LEU A 24 -4.22 -2.08 9.36
C LEU A 24 -3.73 -0.84 8.63
N GLN A 25 -3.37 -0.99 7.37
CA GLN A 25 -2.99 0.13 6.53
C GLN A 25 -3.81 0.13 5.24
N ALA A 26 -4.41 1.26 4.91
CA ALA A 26 -5.12 1.49 3.66
C ALA A 26 -4.42 2.61 2.89
N ILE A 27 -4.07 2.35 1.63
CA ILE A 27 -3.30 3.28 0.79
C ILE A 27 -4.15 3.60 -0.44
N ALA A 28 -4.55 4.86 -0.58
CA ALA A 28 -5.20 5.34 -1.79
C ALA A 28 -4.13 5.66 -2.84
N ILE A 29 -4.28 5.06 -4.02
CA ILE A 29 -3.30 5.12 -5.11
C ILE A 29 -3.98 5.56 -6.41
N ASN A 30 -3.30 6.39 -7.19
CA ASN A 30 -3.72 6.78 -8.53
C ASN A 30 -2.49 6.89 -9.44
N GLY A 31 -2.43 6.03 -10.44
CA GLY A 31 -1.34 5.98 -11.40
C GLY A 31 -1.53 4.82 -12.39
N ASN A 32 -0.54 4.62 -13.24
CA ASN A 32 -0.59 3.53 -14.21
C ASN A 32 -0.44 2.14 -13.54
N VAL A 33 -0.96 1.11 -14.20
CA VAL A 33 -0.97 -0.27 -13.70
C VAL A 33 0.43 -0.79 -13.38
N LYS A 34 1.45 -0.39 -14.15
CA LYS A 34 2.84 -0.82 -13.97
C LYS A 34 3.41 -0.32 -12.64
N SER A 35 3.22 0.96 -12.33
CA SER A 35 3.68 1.57 -11.07
C SER A 35 2.91 1.00 -9.87
N ILE A 36 1.59 0.83 -9.98
CA ILE A 36 0.75 0.22 -8.95
C ILE A 36 1.22 -1.21 -8.63
N THR A 37 1.44 -2.02 -9.67
CA THR A 37 1.90 -3.41 -9.51
C THR A 37 3.27 -3.47 -8.84
N LYS A 38 4.18 -2.54 -9.20
CA LYS A 38 5.52 -2.47 -8.60
C LYS A 38 5.46 -2.12 -7.11
N LEU A 39 4.59 -1.18 -6.72
CA LEU A 39 4.36 -0.82 -5.31
C LEU A 39 3.84 -2.02 -4.51
N ILE A 40 2.79 -2.69 -5.00
CA ILE A 40 2.19 -3.84 -4.30
C ILE A 40 3.19 -4.98 -4.13
N LYS A 41 3.99 -5.30 -5.16
CA LYS A 41 5.05 -6.31 -5.05
C LYS A 41 6.05 -5.98 -3.96
N LYS A 42 6.52 -4.72 -3.90
CA LYS A 42 7.47 -4.28 -2.86
C LYS A 42 6.85 -4.33 -1.46
N LEU A 43 5.57 -3.97 -1.32
CA LEU A 43 4.88 -4.03 -0.03
C LEU A 43 4.71 -5.47 0.46
N ILE A 44 4.24 -6.39 -0.39
CA ILE A 44 3.98 -7.79 -0.02
C ILE A 44 5.26 -8.54 0.35
N ILE A 45 6.38 -8.25 -0.32
CA ILE A 45 7.68 -8.91 -0.04
C ILE A 45 8.26 -8.49 1.33
N ASN A 46 7.80 -7.37 1.88
CA ASN A 46 8.35 -6.86 3.13
C ASN A 46 7.97 -7.76 4.32
N LYS A 47 8.96 -8.13 5.13
CA LYS A 47 8.74 -9.00 6.30
C LYS A 47 7.76 -8.33 7.26
N GLY A 48 6.70 -9.05 7.64
CA GLY A 48 5.69 -8.59 8.60
C GLY A 48 4.33 -8.24 7.99
N VAL A 49 4.20 -8.20 6.66
CA VAL A 49 2.88 -8.08 6.01
C VAL A 49 2.13 -9.40 6.15
N LYS A 50 1.08 -9.40 6.96
CA LYS A 50 0.22 -10.58 7.18
C LYS A 50 -0.76 -10.82 6.03
N GLN A 51 -1.31 -9.75 5.46
CA GLN A 51 -2.28 -9.80 4.38
C GLN A 51 -2.21 -8.52 3.56
N ALA A 52 -2.39 -8.63 2.24
CA ALA A 52 -2.55 -7.49 1.34
C ALA A 52 -3.67 -7.78 0.33
N LYS A 53 -4.48 -6.77 0.01
CA LYS A 53 -5.54 -6.85 -1.00
C LYS A 53 -5.49 -5.60 -1.86
N LEU A 54 -5.53 -5.79 -3.17
CA LEU A 54 -5.65 -4.69 -4.14
C LEU A 54 -7.11 -4.61 -4.60
N SER A 55 -7.70 -3.43 -4.48
CA SER A 55 -9.01 -3.09 -5.03
C SER A 55 -8.84 -2.02 -6.09
N ILE A 56 -9.29 -2.29 -7.32
CA ILE A 56 -9.18 -1.35 -8.44
C ILE A 56 -10.56 -0.75 -8.68
N ILE A 57 -10.64 0.57 -8.66
CA ILE A 57 -11.85 1.34 -8.98
C ILE A 57 -11.57 2.05 -10.30
N LYS A 58 -12.43 1.87 -11.31
CA LYS A 58 -12.41 2.70 -12.50
C LYS A 58 -13.13 4.00 -12.18
N SER A 59 -12.43 5.11 -12.32
CA SER A 59 -13.02 6.45 -12.41
C SER A 59 -13.66 6.67 -13.77
#